data_AF-A0A6P5S6Q3-F1
#
_entry.id   AF-A0A6P5S6Q3-F1
#
_cell.length_a   1.000
_cell.length_b   1.000
_cell.length_c   1.000
_cell.angle_alpha   90.00
_cell.angle_beta   90.00
_cell.angle_gamma   90.00
#
_symmetry.space_group_name_H-M   'P 1'
#
loop_
_entity.id
_entity.type
_entity.pdbx_description
1 polymer ?
#
loop_
_entity_poly.entity_id
_entity_poly.type
_entity_poly.pdbx_seq_one_letter_code
_entity_poly.pdbx_strand_id
1 'polypeptide(L)'
;MVCLVWVGRLVFLSPFFLSLFCCNTHWAAELDVDPTVAVVRISLPYPPRMKEAFSLNGTTTRSEAAETKPMNEKLDYTNLPCPIPYEEIQREALMSLRPECFEGMRFDFTKGLNQKFSLSHSVLMGPMTVPSQSPETIKIPTAHYEFGANFINHPKLMLFGRVLTDGRLNARVKCNLTDNLTLKANAQLTNEPHMSHGMASFDYKGSDYRSQIQVGNGALLQASYIQSVTPHFSLGGEVFWAGQHRKSGIGYAARFNTDKMVATGQVASTGMVALSYVQKVSEKVSLASDLMYNHTSRDVTASVGYDFVLRQSRLRGKIDSNGCTAAFLEERLSMGLKFILSAEMDHKKKDYKFGFGLAAGE
;
A
#
# COMPACT_ATOMS: atom_id res chain seq x y z
N MET A 1 15.47 20.09 23.94
CA MET A 1 14.21 20.28 24.72
C MET A 1 13.25 21.29 24.07
N VAL A 2 13.32 21.50 22.74
CA VAL A 2 12.39 22.38 21.97
C VAL A 2 11.62 21.61 20.89
N CYS A 3 11.96 20.35 20.57
CA CYS A 3 11.21 19.52 19.62
C CYS A 3 9.96 18.82 20.20
N LEU A 4 9.83 18.69 21.52
CA LEU A 4 8.68 17.97 22.12
C LEU A 4 7.36 18.78 22.12
N VAL A 5 7.43 20.09 21.89
CA VAL A 5 6.26 20.98 21.98
C VAL A 5 5.43 21.00 20.69
N TRP A 6 5.99 20.55 19.56
CA TRP A 6 5.28 20.53 18.27
C TRP A 6 4.43 19.27 18.05
N VAL A 7 4.74 18.16 18.71
CA VAL A 7 4.02 16.89 18.55
C VAL A 7 2.67 16.89 19.30
N GLY A 8 2.55 17.66 20.39
CA GLY A 8 1.32 17.76 21.18
C GLY A 8 0.22 18.68 20.59
N ARG A 9 0.52 19.48 19.56
CA ARG A 9 -0.39 20.52 19.05
C ARG A 9 -1.16 20.16 17.77
N LEU A 10 -0.85 19.02 17.13
CA LEU A 10 -1.57 18.56 15.94
C LEU A 10 -2.74 17.60 16.23
N VAL A 11 -2.83 17.08 17.46
CA VAL A 11 -3.82 16.06 17.85
C VAL A 11 -5.20 16.66 18.23
N PHE A 12 -5.31 17.98 18.36
CA PHE A 12 -6.52 18.66 18.86
C PHE A 12 -7.38 19.37 17.80
N LEU A 13 -7.13 19.15 16.51
CA LEU A 13 -7.91 19.76 15.42
C LEU A 13 -8.78 18.71 14.70
N SER A 14 -9.83 18.24 15.37
CA SER A 14 -11.08 17.80 14.72
C SER A 14 -12.23 17.48 15.72
N PRO A 15 -13.05 18.46 16.12
CA PRO A 15 -14.39 18.17 16.65
C PRO A 15 -15.49 18.29 15.57
N PHE A 16 -15.15 18.51 14.30
CA PHE A 16 -16.14 18.77 13.23
C PHE A 16 -16.55 17.56 12.37
N PHE A 17 -15.98 16.37 12.62
CA PHE A 17 -16.29 15.16 11.82
C PHE A 17 -17.24 14.18 12.52
N LEU A 18 -17.68 14.46 13.75
CA LEU A 18 -18.61 13.61 14.51
C LEU A 18 -20.10 13.97 14.32
N SER A 19 -20.43 14.95 13.47
CA SER A 19 -21.81 15.45 13.32
C SER A 19 -22.60 14.89 12.14
N LEU A 20 -22.07 13.92 11.38
CA LEU A 20 -22.81 13.29 10.26
C LEU A 20 -23.22 11.83 10.47
N PHE A 21 -23.02 11.27 11.67
CA PHE A 21 -23.41 9.87 11.98
C PHE A 21 -24.27 9.69 13.24
N CYS A 22 -24.79 10.76 13.84
CA CYS A 22 -25.67 10.66 15.01
C CYS A 22 -27.02 11.35 14.74
N CYS A 23 -27.86 10.70 13.93
CA CYS A 23 -29.30 10.90 13.96
C CYS A 23 -29.89 9.69 14.71
N ASN A 24 -30.69 9.97 15.74
CA ASN A 24 -31.27 9.05 16.73
C ASN A 24 -30.33 8.54 17.84
N THR A 25 -30.23 9.30 18.93
CA THR A 25 -30.78 8.90 20.25
C THR A 25 -30.48 9.98 21.30
N HIS A 26 -31.51 10.43 22.00
CA HIS A 26 -31.45 11.34 23.14
C HIS A 26 -30.63 10.72 24.27
N TRP A 27 -29.55 11.36 24.74
CA TRP A 27 -29.12 11.38 26.15
C TRP A 27 -28.23 12.61 26.38
N ALA A 28 -28.68 13.48 27.29
CA ALA A 28 -27.98 14.68 27.71
C ALA A 28 -26.95 14.36 28.79
N ALA A 29 -25.76 14.96 28.72
CA ALA A 29 -24.84 15.04 29.83
C ALA A 29 -24.12 16.40 29.78
N GLU A 30 -24.50 17.24 30.74
CA GLU A 30 -24.01 18.58 31.05
C GLU A 30 -22.63 18.48 31.70
N LEU A 31 -21.65 19.25 31.21
CA LEU A 31 -20.38 19.47 31.90
C LEU A 31 -19.96 20.94 31.72
N ASP A 32 -20.22 21.71 32.77
CA ASP A 32 -19.78 23.08 33.03
C ASP A 32 -18.25 23.21 32.92
N VAL A 33 -17.77 24.19 32.14
CA VAL A 33 -16.43 24.75 32.29
C VAL A 33 -16.49 26.27 32.07
N ASP A 34 -16.25 27.02 33.14
CA ASP A 34 -16.15 28.47 33.21
C ASP A 34 -14.95 29.04 32.39
N PRO A 35 -15.01 30.30 31.91
CA PRO A 35 -14.12 30.81 30.87
C PRO A 35 -13.02 31.73 31.41
N THR A 36 -11.76 31.42 31.13
CA THR A 36 -10.69 32.44 31.12
C THR A 36 -9.54 31.97 30.24
N VAL A 37 -9.30 32.65 29.11
CA VAL A 37 -7.98 33.07 28.57
C VAL A 37 -8.16 33.57 27.13
N ALA A 38 -7.99 34.89 27.00
CA ALA A 38 -7.58 35.73 25.86
C ALA A 38 -7.75 35.22 24.41
N VAL A 39 -8.71 35.84 23.72
CA VAL A 39 -8.90 35.84 22.26
C VAL A 39 -7.91 36.81 21.61
N VAL A 40 -7.03 36.32 20.73
CA VAL A 40 -6.29 37.15 19.75
C VAL A 40 -6.87 36.86 18.36
N ARG A 41 -7.68 37.79 17.84
CA ARG A 41 -8.22 37.75 16.48
C ARG A 41 -7.14 38.15 15.48
N ILE A 42 -6.84 37.27 14.51
CA ILE A 42 -6.13 37.63 13.28
C ILE A 42 -7.09 37.40 12.12
N SER A 43 -7.60 38.50 11.57
CA SER A 43 -8.47 38.56 10.40
C SER A 43 -7.64 38.47 9.11
N LEU A 44 -7.92 37.50 8.26
CA LEU A 44 -7.45 37.46 6.87
C LEU A 44 -8.63 37.64 5.90
N PRO A 45 -8.49 38.44 4.83
CA PRO A 45 -9.59 38.81 3.94
C PRO A 45 -9.98 37.69 2.97
N TYR A 46 -11.30 37.50 2.79
CA TYR A 46 -11.89 36.64 1.77
C TYR A 46 -11.73 37.26 0.36
N PRO A 47 -11.39 36.48 -0.69
CA PRO A 47 -11.52 36.95 -2.07
C PRO A 47 -13.00 36.89 -2.55
N PRO A 48 -13.46 37.82 -3.40
CA PRO A 48 -14.87 37.95 -3.77
C PRO A 48 -15.33 36.90 -4.81
N ARG A 49 -16.58 36.44 -4.63
CA ARG A 49 -17.38 35.67 -5.59
C ARG A 49 -17.68 36.52 -6.83
N MET A 50 -17.26 36.07 -8.01
CA MET A 50 -17.72 36.62 -9.28
C MET A 50 -19.09 36.01 -9.62
N LYS A 51 -20.12 36.85 -9.69
CA LYS A 51 -21.45 36.51 -10.22
C LYS A 51 -21.46 36.92 -11.69
N GLU A 52 -21.65 36.00 -12.61
CA GLU A 52 -21.99 36.36 -13.99
C GLU A 52 -23.51 36.38 -14.16
N ALA A 53 -23.97 37.53 -14.63
CA ALA A 53 -25.37 37.87 -14.84
C ALA A 53 -25.84 37.35 -16.20
N PHE A 54 -27.00 36.70 -16.18
CA PHE A 54 -27.81 36.41 -17.35
C PHE A 54 -28.33 37.73 -17.94
N SER A 55 -28.03 38.01 -19.21
CA SER A 55 -28.72 39.04 -19.99
C SER A 55 -28.97 38.53 -21.41
N LEU A 56 -30.24 38.28 -21.70
CA LEU A 56 -30.79 38.12 -23.04
C LEU A 56 -30.59 39.42 -23.82
N ASN A 57 -30.10 39.32 -25.05
CA ASN A 57 -30.52 40.15 -26.19
C ASN A 57 -29.94 39.54 -27.47
N GLY A 58 -30.83 39.15 -28.38
CA GLY A 58 -30.47 38.61 -29.69
C GLY A 58 -30.23 39.71 -30.72
N THR A 59 -29.38 39.42 -31.70
CA THR A 59 -29.58 39.81 -33.11
C THR A 59 -28.70 38.96 -34.01
N THR A 60 -29.32 38.52 -35.08
CA THR A 60 -28.92 37.64 -36.18
C THR A 60 -27.69 38.11 -36.97
N THR A 61 -26.71 37.22 -37.18
CA THR A 61 -25.97 37.11 -38.45
C THR A 61 -25.54 35.65 -38.68
N ARG A 62 -25.98 35.09 -39.82
CA ARG A 62 -25.64 33.77 -40.34
C ARG A 62 -24.15 33.68 -40.72
N SER A 63 -23.46 32.63 -40.27
CA SER A 63 -22.44 31.96 -41.08
C SER A 63 -22.16 30.54 -40.55
N GLU A 64 -22.40 29.58 -41.44
CA GLU A 64 -21.80 28.25 -41.54
C GLU A 64 -22.12 27.18 -40.47
N ALA A 65 -22.77 26.13 -41.00
CA ALA A 65 -23.12 24.90 -40.33
C ALA A 65 -21.88 24.09 -39.95
N ALA A 66 -21.82 23.65 -38.70
CA ALA A 66 -21.09 22.45 -38.32
C ALA A 66 -22.07 21.55 -37.57
N GLU A 67 -22.44 20.46 -38.24
CA GLU A 67 -23.31 19.40 -37.71
C GLU A 67 -22.79 18.87 -36.38
N THR A 68 -23.63 18.98 -35.34
CA THR A 68 -23.55 18.17 -34.13
C THR A 68 -23.68 16.69 -34.49
N LYS A 69 -22.54 16.00 -34.61
CA LYS A 69 -22.52 14.52 -34.51
C LYS A 69 -22.59 14.14 -33.03
N PRO A 70 -23.48 13.20 -32.63
CA PRO A 70 -23.41 12.61 -31.30
C PRO A 70 -22.09 11.84 -31.20
N MET A 71 -21.19 12.27 -30.32
CA MET A 71 -19.93 11.60 -30.05
C MET A 71 -20.22 10.31 -29.26
N ASN A 72 -20.68 9.29 -29.96
CA ASN A 72 -20.53 7.90 -29.56
C ASN A 72 -19.16 7.47 -30.09
N GLU A 73 -18.09 7.89 -29.40
CA GLU A 73 -16.73 7.40 -29.62
C GLU A 73 -16.77 5.89 -29.39
N LYS A 74 -16.83 5.11 -30.47
CA LYS A 74 -16.60 3.66 -30.41
C LYS A 74 -15.25 3.50 -29.74
N LEU A 75 -15.26 2.87 -28.56
CA LEU A 75 -14.03 2.51 -27.85
C LEU A 75 -13.13 1.75 -28.83
N ASP A 76 -11.98 2.33 -29.18
CA ASP A 76 -10.96 1.62 -29.94
C ASP A 76 -10.35 0.55 -29.02
N TYR A 77 -10.93 -0.65 -29.06
CA TYR A 77 -10.46 -1.84 -28.34
C TYR A 77 -9.02 -2.24 -28.70
N THR A 78 -8.45 -1.62 -29.72
CA THR A 78 -7.12 -1.89 -30.30
C THR A 78 -5.99 -1.07 -29.64
N ASN A 79 -6.31 -0.11 -28.78
CA ASN A 79 -5.29 0.73 -28.12
C ASN A 79 -5.60 0.94 -26.64
N LEU A 80 -5.76 -0.17 -25.91
CA LEU A 80 -5.98 -0.13 -24.47
C LEU A 80 -4.63 -0.15 -23.74
N PRO A 81 -4.45 0.64 -22.67
CA PRO A 81 -3.22 0.61 -21.91
C PRO A 81 -3.03 -0.77 -21.26
N CYS A 82 -1.80 -1.29 -21.33
CA CYS A 82 -1.48 -2.59 -20.73
C CYS A 82 -1.82 -2.58 -19.24
N PRO A 83 -2.61 -3.54 -18.73
CA PRO A 83 -2.95 -3.59 -17.32
C PRO A 83 -1.74 -3.95 -16.44
N ILE A 84 -1.81 -3.50 -15.19
CA ILE A 84 -0.89 -3.87 -14.11
C ILE A 84 -1.02 -5.38 -13.84
N PRO A 85 0.07 -6.10 -13.51
CA PRO A 85 -0.02 -7.54 -13.23
C PRO A 85 -1.00 -7.82 -12.08
N TYR A 86 -1.61 -9.00 -12.12
CA TYR A 86 -2.69 -9.38 -11.22
C TYR A 86 -2.32 -9.26 -9.73
N GLU A 87 -1.10 -9.65 -9.37
CA GLU A 87 -0.56 -9.49 -8.00
C GLU A 87 -0.46 -8.05 -7.54
N GLU A 88 -0.27 -7.13 -8.49
CA GLU A 88 -0.06 -5.71 -8.21
C GLU A 88 -1.37 -4.91 -8.26
N ILE A 89 -2.52 -5.57 -8.48
CA ILE A 89 -3.83 -4.91 -8.47
C ILE A 89 -4.04 -4.17 -7.14
N GLN A 90 -3.74 -4.82 -6.01
CA GLN A 90 -3.85 -4.23 -4.69
C GLN A 90 -2.60 -3.48 -4.23
N ARG A 91 -1.54 -3.42 -5.04
CA ARG A 91 -0.24 -2.87 -4.60
C ARG A 91 -0.33 -1.42 -4.14
N GLU A 92 -1.15 -0.61 -4.79
CA GLU A 92 -1.32 0.81 -4.44
C GLU A 92 -2.02 0.99 -3.08
N ALA A 93 -3.05 0.18 -2.84
CA ALA A 93 -3.71 0.11 -1.55
C ALA A 93 -2.76 -0.43 -0.49
N LEU A 94 -2.10 -1.57 -0.75
CA LEU A 94 -1.15 -2.21 0.16
C LEU A 94 0.02 -1.29 0.53
N MET A 95 0.59 -0.55 -0.42
CA MET A 95 1.67 0.40 -0.16
C MET A 95 1.25 1.53 0.78
N SER A 96 -0.01 1.94 0.71
CA SER A 96 -0.55 3.03 1.55
C SER A 96 -1.03 2.51 2.90
N LEU A 97 -1.67 1.34 2.94
CA LEU A 97 -2.38 0.77 4.09
C LEU A 97 -1.56 -0.20 4.94
N ARG A 98 -0.54 -0.87 4.38
CA ARG A 98 0.39 -1.70 5.15
C ARG A 98 1.78 -1.06 5.15
N PRO A 99 2.01 -0.08 6.06
CA PRO A 99 3.38 0.24 6.41
C PRO A 99 4.06 -1.00 6.97
N GLU A 100 5.31 -1.24 6.57
CA GLU A 100 6.17 -2.27 7.15
C GLU A 100 6.54 -1.86 8.58
N CYS A 101 5.61 -2.04 9.50
CA CYS A 101 5.82 -1.76 10.91
C CYS A 101 6.81 -2.80 11.46
N PHE A 102 7.76 -2.31 12.24
CA PHE A 102 8.74 -3.14 12.93
C PHE A 102 8.81 -2.74 14.39
N GLU A 103 9.28 -3.68 15.21
CA GLU A 103 9.51 -3.50 16.63
C GLU A 103 11.02 -3.51 16.89
N GLY A 104 11.49 -2.62 17.76
CA GLY A 104 12.90 -2.50 18.12
C GLY A 104 13.72 -1.59 17.22
N MET A 105 15.03 -1.81 17.19
CA MET A 105 15.98 -0.99 16.44
C MET A 105 16.29 -1.62 15.09
N ARG A 106 16.20 -0.83 14.01
CA ARG A 106 16.64 -1.23 12.68
C ARG A 106 17.75 -0.31 12.19
N PHE A 107 18.89 -0.86 11.79
CA PHE A 107 19.97 -0.11 11.19
C PHE A 107 20.28 -0.65 9.80
N ASP A 108 19.94 0.10 8.76
CA ASP A 108 20.17 -0.29 7.38
C ASP A 108 21.31 0.54 6.79
N PHE A 109 22.44 -0.07 6.49
CA PHE A 109 23.54 0.57 5.79
C PHE A 109 23.62 0.07 4.35
N THR A 110 23.36 0.93 3.37
CA THR A 110 23.45 0.60 1.95
C THR A 110 24.61 1.36 1.31
N LYS A 111 25.56 0.65 0.72
CA LYS A 111 26.71 1.23 0.01
C LYS A 111 26.63 0.89 -1.47
N GLY A 112 26.52 1.91 -2.32
CA GLY A 112 26.71 1.76 -3.76
C GLY A 112 28.19 1.60 -4.09
N LEU A 113 28.63 0.39 -4.48
CA LEU A 113 30.00 0.20 -4.98
C LEU A 113 30.11 0.59 -6.46
N ASN A 114 29.08 0.27 -7.24
CA ASN A 114 28.96 0.62 -8.65
C ASN A 114 27.49 0.93 -8.94
N GLN A 115 27.19 1.64 -10.03
CA GLN A 115 25.81 1.90 -10.47
C GLN A 115 24.99 0.62 -10.64
N LYS A 116 25.67 -0.50 -10.91
CA LYS A 116 25.08 -1.83 -11.05
C LYS A 116 25.12 -2.68 -9.80
N PHE A 117 25.89 -2.32 -8.78
CA PHE A 117 26.12 -3.18 -7.62
C PHE A 117 26.04 -2.39 -6.32
N SER A 118 25.06 -2.75 -5.50
CA SER A 118 24.89 -2.18 -4.16
C SER A 118 24.94 -3.29 -3.11
N LEU A 119 25.64 -3.02 -2.02
CA LEU A 119 25.66 -3.86 -0.84
C LEU A 119 24.79 -3.21 0.23
N SER A 120 24.07 -4.03 0.96
CA SER A 120 23.17 -3.63 2.03
C SER A 120 23.46 -4.47 3.26
N HIS A 121 23.61 -3.82 4.40
CA HIS A 121 23.89 -4.40 5.70
C HIS A 121 22.74 -3.96 6.60
N SER A 122 21.84 -4.87 6.94
CA SER A 122 20.67 -4.56 7.75
C SER A 122 20.80 -5.26 9.10
N VAL A 123 20.88 -4.50 10.18
CA VAL A 123 20.90 -5.01 11.55
C VAL A 123 19.51 -4.76 12.13
N LEU A 124 18.77 -5.82 12.42
CA LEU A 124 17.49 -5.74 13.11
C LEU A 124 17.65 -6.29 14.52
N MET A 125 17.43 -5.44 15.52
CA MET A 125 17.41 -5.79 16.93
C MET A 125 15.99 -5.59 17.43
N GLY A 126 15.22 -6.66 17.51
CA GLY A 126 13.82 -6.59 17.90
C GLY A 126 13.34 -7.92 18.48
N PRO A 127 12.33 -7.90 19.35
CA PRO A 127 11.76 -9.14 19.83
C PRO A 127 11.02 -9.82 18.67
N MET A 128 11.30 -11.11 18.44
CA MET A 128 10.43 -11.92 17.59
C MET A 128 9.23 -12.37 18.42
N THR A 129 8.03 -12.01 17.98
CA THR A 129 6.79 -12.53 18.56
C THR A 129 6.55 -13.93 18.03
N VAL A 130 6.83 -14.96 18.84
CA VAL A 130 6.38 -16.32 18.53
C VAL A 130 4.91 -16.41 18.93
N PRO A 131 3.99 -16.76 18.02
CA PRO A 131 2.59 -16.95 18.38
C PRO A 131 2.49 -18.14 19.35
N SER A 132 2.22 -17.86 20.63
CA SER A 132 1.89 -18.87 21.63
C SER A 132 0.37 -19.08 21.68
N GLN A 133 -0.09 -20.26 22.13
CA GLN A 133 -1.52 -20.56 22.30
C GLN A 133 -2.17 -19.79 23.47
N SER A 134 -1.39 -19.06 24.26
CA SER A 134 -1.87 -18.16 25.32
C SER A 134 -2.04 -16.73 24.81
N PRO A 135 -2.94 -15.92 25.43
CA PRO A 135 -3.13 -14.52 25.08
C PRO A 135 -1.92 -13.61 25.36
N GLU A 136 -0.86 -14.14 25.98
CA GLU A 136 0.40 -13.43 26.21
C GLU A 136 1.40 -13.70 25.07
N THR A 137 1.88 -12.62 24.45
CA THR A 137 2.92 -12.67 23.43
C THR A 137 4.29 -12.80 24.12
N ILE A 138 4.92 -13.97 23.99
CA ILE A 138 6.28 -14.18 24.49
C ILE A 138 7.24 -13.50 23.50
N LYS A 139 7.84 -12.40 23.95
CA LYS A 139 8.81 -11.61 23.19
C LYS A 139 10.21 -12.14 23.48
N ILE A 140 10.78 -12.91 22.54
CA ILE A 140 12.18 -13.36 22.65
C ILE A 140 13.05 -12.30 21.98
N PRO A 141 13.98 -11.65 22.71
CA PRO A 141 14.88 -10.69 22.11
C PRO A 141 15.84 -11.42 21.17
N THR A 142 15.76 -11.12 19.88
CA THR A 142 16.71 -11.63 18.89
C THR A 142 17.34 -10.48 18.13
N ALA A 143 18.60 -10.65 17.78
CA ALA A 143 19.32 -9.74 16.91
C ALA A 143 19.69 -10.51 15.65
N HIS A 144 19.18 -10.06 14.51
CA HIS A 144 19.48 -10.67 13.23
C HIS A 144 20.23 -9.65 12.39
N TYR A 145 21.41 -10.06 11.95
CA TYR A 145 22.12 -9.36 10.90
C TYR A 145 21.80 -10.01 9.55
N GLU A 146 21.40 -9.18 8.59
CA GLU A 146 21.08 -9.52 7.22
C GLU A 146 22.06 -8.81 6.28
N PHE A 147 22.82 -9.59 5.52
CA PHE A 147 23.69 -9.10 4.47
C PHE A 147 23.01 -9.28 3.12
N GLY A 148 22.75 -8.19 2.41
CA GLY A 148 22.14 -8.17 1.10
C GLY A 148 23.09 -7.67 0.02
N ALA A 149 23.17 -8.37 -1.10
CA ALA A 149 23.84 -7.92 -2.32
C ALA A 149 22.80 -7.75 -3.42
N ASN A 150 22.77 -6.58 -4.05
CA ASN A 150 21.87 -6.29 -5.15
C ASN A 150 22.69 -5.98 -6.40
N PHE A 151 22.45 -6.76 -7.45
CA PHE A 151 23.06 -6.56 -8.76
C PHE A 151 21.97 -6.19 -9.77
N ILE A 152 22.07 -4.99 -10.33
CA ILE A 152 21.14 -4.44 -11.31
C ILE A 152 21.92 -4.20 -12.59
N ASN A 153 21.72 -5.06 -13.59
CA ASN A 153 22.24 -4.86 -14.93
C ASN A 153 21.09 -4.46 -15.87
N HIS A 154 20.99 -3.17 -16.17
CA HIS A 154 20.02 -2.67 -17.14
C HIS A 154 20.25 -3.31 -18.52
N PRO A 155 19.20 -3.73 -19.26
CA PRO A 155 17.77 -3.87 -18.93
C PRO A 155 17.35 -5.32 -18.61
N LYS A 156 18.28 -6.27 -18.63
CA LYS A 156 17.96 -7.72 -18.72
C LYS A 156 17.92 -8.44 -17.39
N LEU A 157 18.61 -7.97 -16.35
CA LEU A 157 18.89 -8.80 -15.19
C LEU A 157 18.95 -8.00 -13.89
N MET A 158 18.16 -8.42 -12.90
CA MET A 158 18.20 -7.93 -11.53
C MET A 158 18.32 -9.12 -10.58
N LEU A 159 19.37 -9.18 -9.78
CA LEU A 159 19.53 -10.16 -8.72
C LEU A 159 19.56 -9.45 -7.38
N PHE A 160 18.87 -10.04 -6.42
CA PHE A 160 18.88 -9.66 -5.02
C PHE A 160 19.21 -10.94 -4.26
N GLY A 161 20.25 -10.93 -3.43
CA GLY A 161 20.57 -12.03 -2.55
C GLY A 161 20.71 -11.48 -1.14
N ARG A 162 19.96 -12.02 -0.18
CA ARG A 162 20.04 -11.64 1.22
C ARG A 162 20.29 -12.86 2.09
N VAL A 163 21.25 -12.76 2.98
CA VAL A 163 21.69 -13.83 3.87
C VAL A 163 21.49 -13.34 5.29
N LEU A 164 20.68 -14.06 6.07
CA LEU A 164 20.56 -13.87 7.50
C LEU A 164 21.60 -14.72 8.22
N THR A 165 22.08 -14.20 9.35
CA THR A 165 22.97 -14.88 10.30
C THR A 165 22.44 -16.20 10.85
N ASP A 166 21.12 -16.39 10.83
CA ASP A 166 20.44 -17.65 11.22
C ASP A 166 20.52 -18.75 10.13
N GLY A 167 21.22 -18.48 9.03
CA GLY A 167 21.35 -19.42 7.90
C GLY A 167 20.18 -19.40 6.92
N ARG A 168 19.26 -18.43 7.05
CA ARG A 168 18.18 -18.21 6.08
C ARG A 168 18.71 -17.38 4.89
N LEU A 169 18.49 -17.86 3.68
CA LEU A 169 18.90 -17.21 2.42
C LEU A 169 17.64 -16.83 1.62
N ASN A 170 17.50 -15.55 1.27
CA ASN A 170 16.47 -15.07 0.37
C ASN A 170 17.10 -14.55 -0.92
N ALA A 171 16.92 -15.27 -2.03
CA ALA A 171 17.40 -14.90 -3.35
C ALA A 171 16.21 -14.56 -4.25
N ARG A 172 16.25 -13.40 -4.89
CA ARG A 172 15.28 -12.97 -5.89
C ARG A 172 15.99 -12.59 -7.17
N VAL A 173 15.65 -13.27 -8.25
CA VAL A 173 16.18 -13.06 -9.59
C VAL A 173 15.03 -12.57 -10.46
N LYS A 174 15.21 -11.46 -11.15
CA LYS A 174 14.28 -10.95 -12.16
C LYS A 174 15.04 -10.76 -13.46
N CYS A 175 14.73 -11.60 -14.44
CA CYS A 175 15.32 -11.60 -15.77
C CYS A 175 14.27 -11.14 -16.79
N ASN A 176 14.54 -10.08 -17.53
CA ASN A 176 13.74 -9.74 -18.71
C ASN A 176 14.39 -10.45 -19.91
N LEU A 177 13.76 -11.53 -20.40
CA LEU A 177 14.27 -12.29 -21.54
C LEU A 177 13.98 -11.53 -22.85
N THR A 178 12.83 -10.88 -22.92
CA THR A 178 12.36 -10.07 -24.06
C THR A 178 11.56 -8.89 -23.50
N ASP A 179 11.33 -7.84 -24.29
CA ASP A 179 10.54 -6.67 -23.86
C ASP A 179 9.12 -7.04 -23.38
N ASN A 180 8.61 -8.18 -23.84
CA ASN A 180 7.30 -8.72 -23.48
C ASN A 180 7.34 -9.90 -22.49
N LEU A 181 8.52 -10.47 -22.19
CA LEU A 181 8.65 -11.65 -21.33
C LEU A 181 9.60 -11.40 -20.16
N THR A 182 9.05 -11.43 -18.95
CA THR A 182 9.79 -11.26 -17.71
C THR A 182 9.70 -12.52 -16.85
N LEU A 183 10.85 -13.10 -16.55
CA LEU A 183 10.99 -14.18 -15.57
C LEU A 183 11.33 -13.57 -14.20
N LYS A 184 10.66 -14.00 -13.14
CA LYS A 184 10.99 -13.71 -11.75
C LYS A 184 11.13 -15.04 -11.02
N ALA A 185 12.26 -15.31 -10.40
CA ALA A 185 12.45 -16.43 -9.49
C ALA A 185 12.72 -15.89 -8.09
N ASN A 186 12.02 -16.38 -7.09
CA ASN A 186 12.28 -16.14 -5.68
C ASN A 186 12.61 -17.47 -5.02
N ALA A 187 13.67 -17.53 -4.25
CA ALA A 187 14.11 -18.70 -3.52
C ALA A 187 14.38 -18.28 -2.08
N GLN A 188 13.62 -18.85 -1.15
CA GLN A 188 13.80 -18.67 0.29
C GLN A 188 14.22 -20.01 0.87
N LEU A 189 15.51 -20.11 1.20
CA LEU A 189 16.10 -21.26 1.85
C LEU A 189 16.11 -21.01 3.35
N THR A 190 15.53 -21.92 4.11
CA THR A 190 15.51 -21.89 5.58
C THR A 190 16.29 -23.10 6.09
N ASN A 191 16.97 -22.96 7.23
CA ASN A 191 17.76 -24.03 7.84
C ASN A 191 16.88 -25.18 8.42
N GLU A 192 15.56 -24.97 8.48
CA GLU A 192 14.60 -25.99 8.90
C GLU A 192 14.31 -26.97 7.75
N PRO A 193 14.43 -28.28 7.99
CA PRO A 193 14.07 -29.29 6.99
C PRO A 193 12.64 -29.09 6.50
N HIS A 194 12.43 -29.13 5.18
CA HIS A 194 11.11 -29.08 4.51
C HIS A 194 10.42 -27.70 4.43
N MET A 195 11.01 -26.62 4.96
CA MET A 195 10.45 -25.26 4.90
C MET A 195 11.17 -24.34 3.90
N SER A 196 11.88 -24.93 2.94
CA SER A 196 12.50 -24.19 1.83
C SER A 196 11.48 -23.95 0.72
N HIS A 197 11.19 -22.69 0.42
CA HIS A 197 10.20 -22.29 -0.58
C HIS A 197 10.89 -21.62 -1.76
N GLY A 198 10.86 -22.27 -2.91
CA GLY A 198 11.17 -21.65 -4.20
C GLY A 198 9.90 -21.37 -4.98
N MET A 199 9.81 -20.22 -5.64
CA MET A 199 8.73 -19.81 -6.54
C MET A 199 9.29 -19.16 -7.80
N ALA A 200 8.90 -19.63 -8.97
CA ALA A 200 9.23 -19.07 -10.27
C ALA A 200 7.96 -18.51 -10.92
N SER A 201 7.91 -17.21 -11.13
CA SER A 201 6.85 -16.47 -11.80
C SER A 201 7.29 -16.08 -13.21
N PHE A 202 6.52 -16.46 -14.21
CA PHE A 202 6.67 -16.11 -15.61
C PHE A 202 5.60 -15.08 -15.96
N ASP A 203 6.01 -13.84 -16.21
CA ASP A 203 5.11 -12.76 -16.61
C ASP A 203 5.22 -12.54 -18.13
N TYR A 204 4.11 -12.62 -18.82
CA TYR A 204 4.00 -12.29 -20.25
C TYR A 204 3.10 -11.07 -20.44
N LYS A 205 3.65 -10.06 -21.12
CA LYS A 205 3.00 -8.78 -21.41
C LYS A 205 2.56 -8.77 -22.88
N GLY A 206 1.25 -8.80 -23.11
CA GLY A 206 0.64 -8.50 -24.40
C GLY A 206 0.35 -7.01 -24.55
N SER A 207 -0.29 -6.63 -25.66
CA SER A 207 -0.80 -5.27 -25.90
C SER A 207 -1.93 -4.92 -24.91
N ASP A 208 -2.96 -5.77 -24.83
CA ASP A 208 -4.19 -5.47 -24.10
C ASP A 208 -4.44 -6.42 -22.91
N TYR A 209 -3.55 -7.40 -22.74
CA TYR A 209 -3.61 -8.40 -21.67
C TYR A 209 -2.25 -8.67 -21.05
N ARG A 210 -2.29 -9.24 -19.85
CA ARG A 210 -1.11 -9.72 -19.13
C ARG A 210 -1.41 -11.05 -18.49
N SER A 211 -0.57 -12.04 -18.76
CA SER A 211 -0.64 -13.36 -18.14
C SER A 211 0.57 -13.57 -17.26
N GLN A 212 0.37 -14.25 -16.13
CA GLN A 212 1.45 -14.60 -15.23
C GLN A 212 1.22 -16.02 -14.70
N ILE A 213 2.26 -16.85 -14.77
CA ILE A 213 2.24 -18.22 -14.27
C ILE A 213 3.30 -18.34 -13.18
N GLN A 214 2.91 -18.73 -11.98
CA GLN A 214 3.79 -18.97 -10.85
C GLN A 214 3.81 -20.44 -10.50
N VAL A 215 5.02 -20.97 -10.37
CA VAL A 215 5.28 -22.36 -10.03
C VAL A 215 6.16 -22.38 -8.80
N GLY A 216 5.71 -23.01 -7.73
CA GLY A 216 6.43 -23.07 -6.47
C GLY A 216 6.56 -24.48 -5.89
N ASN A 217 7.43 -24.59 -4.89
CA ASN A 217 7.58 -25.82 -4.11
C ASN A 217 6.27 -26.22 -3.43
N GLY A 218 6.04 -27.52 -3.23
CA GLY A 218 4.76 -28.05 -2.71
C GLY A 218 3.65 -28.18 -3.77
N ALA A 219 4.04 -28.22 -5.06
CA ALA A 219 3.14 -28.23 -6.21
C ALA A 219 2.13 -27.06 -6.18
N LEU A 220 2.63 -25.87 -5.83
CA LEU A 220 1.90 -24.62 -5.93
C LEU A 220 1.97 -24.15 -7.39
N LEU A 221 0.83 -24.15 -8.08
CA LEU A 221 0.68 -23.61 -9.44
C LEU A 221 -0.35 -22.50 -9.38
N GLN A 222 0.03 -21.28 -9.73
CA GLN A 222 -0.89 -20.15 -9.83
C GLN A 222 -0.81 -19.57 -11.23
N ALA A 223 -1.91 -19.58 -11.96
CA ALA A 223 -2.02 -18.91 -13.25
C ALA A 223 -2.94 -17.71 -13.08
N SER A 224 -2.51 -16.54 -13.51
CA SER A 224 -3.31 -15.32 -13.49
C SER A 224 -3.35 -14.71 -14.89
N TYR A 225 -4.50 -14.16 -15.24
CA TYR A 225 -4.76 -13.53 -16.51
C TYR A 225 -5.57 -12.27 -16.25
N ILE A 226 -5.11 -11.13 -16.74
CA ILE A 226 -5.83 -9.86 -16.67
C ILE A 226 -5.89 -9.22 -18.04
N GLN A 227 -7.08 -8.74 -18.40
CA GLN A 227 -7.36 -8.07 -19.66
C GLN A 227 -7.99 -6.71 -19.39
N SER A 228 -7.54 -5.70 -20.12
CA SER A 228 -8.20 -4.41 -20.12
C SER A 228 -9.44 -4.49 -21.01
N VAL A 229 -10.63 -4.18 -20.47
CA VAL A 229 -11.90 -4.20 -21.21
C VAL A 229 -12.27 -2.78 -21.67
N THR A 230 -11.83 -1.78 -20.93
CA THR A 230 -12.08 -0.35 -21.17
C THR A 230 -10.85 0.43 -20.70
N PRO A 231 -10.55 1.65 -21.20
CA PRO A 231 -9.36 2.39 -20.78
C PRO A 231 -9.23 2.57 -19.26
N HIS A 232 -10.37 2.57 -18.57
CA HIS A 232 -10.50 2.74 -17.13
C HIS A 232 -10.83 1.46 -16.37
N PHE A 233 -11.11 0.34 -17.05
CA PHE A 233 -11.62 -0.88 -16.42
C PHE A 233 -10.90 -2.13 -16.91
N SER A 234 -10.33 -2.88 -15.97
CA SER A 234 -9.60 -4.13 -16.23
C SER A 234 -10.18 -5.26 -15.38
N LEU A 235 -10.37 -6.40 -16.01
CA LEU A 235 -10.86 -7.62 -15.37
C LEU A 235 -9.82 -8.72 -15.49
N GLY A 236 -9.64 -9.49 -14.43
CA GLY A 236 -8.75 -10.63 -14.43
C GLY A 236 -9.31 -11.81 -13.65
N GLY A 237 -8.74 -12.97 -13.92
CA GLY A 237 -8.96 -14.19 -13.17
C GLY A 237 -7.62 -14.78 -12.75
N GLU A 238 -7.61 -15.43 -11.60
CA GLU A 238 -6.54 -16.29 -11.16
C GLU A 238 -7.06 -17.70 -10.90
N VAL A 239 -6.20 -18.68 -11.08
CA VAL A 239 -6.41 -20.06 -10.70
C VAL A 239 -5.20 -20.45 -9.89
N PHE A 240 -5.40 -20.83 -8.65
CA PHE A 240 -4.36 -21.40 -7.83
C PHE A 240 -4.67 -22.88 -7.55
N TRP A 241 -3.63 -23.69 -7.60
CA TRP A 241 -3.64 -25.09 -7.27
C TRP A 241 -2.53 -25.32 -6.27
N ALA A 242 -2.89 -25.69 -5.06
CA ALA A 242 -1.94 -26.03 -4.01
C ALA A 242 -1.95 -27.54 -3.78
N GLY A 243 -0.98 -28.26 -4.38
CA GLY A 243 -0.90 -29.71 -4.29
C GLY A 243 -0.71 -30.25 -2.86
N GLN A 244 0.09 -29.56 -2.03
CA GLN A 244 0.31 -29.96 -0.64
C GLN A 244 -0.95 -29.90 0.24
N HIS A 245 -1.82 -28.91 0.01
CA HIS A 245 -3.10 -28.80 0.72
C HIS A 245 -4.26 -29.46 -0.03
N ARG A 246 -4.03 -30.02 -1.23
CA ARG A 246 -5.07 -30.48 -2.17
C ARG A 246 -6.22 -29.48 -2.32
N LYS A 247 -5.89 -28.18 -2.32
CA LYS A 247 -6.86 -27.10 -2.48
C LYS A 247 -6.66 -26.45 -3.85
N SER A 248 -7.69 -26.50 -4.66
CA SER A 248 -7.86 -25.63 -5.81
C SER A 248 -8.67 -24.42 -5.41
N GLY A 249 -8.46 -23.33 -6.12
CA GLY A 249 -9.44 -22.27 -6.17
C GLY A 249 -9.17 -21.32 -7.31
N ILE A 250 -10.24 -20.64 -7.66
CA ILE A 250 -10.29 -19.61 -8.68
C ILE A 250 -10.50 -18.29 -7.96
N GLY A 251 -9.84 -17.23 -8.39
CA GLY A 251 -10.12 -15.87 -7.99
C GLY A 251 -10.47 -15.02 -9.19
N TYR A 252 -11.25 -13.98 -8.94
CA TYR A 252 -11.57 -12.94 -9.90
C TYR A 252 -11.11 -11.61 -9.34
N ALA A 253 -10.54 -10.78 -10.19
CA ALA A 253 -10.19 -9.41 -9.83
C ALA A 253 -10.82 -8.43 -10.81
N ALA A 254 -11.30 -7.33 -10.28
CA ALA A 254 -11.72 -6.17 -11.02
C ALA A 254 -10.89 -4.97 -10.56
N ARG A 255 -10.45 -4.17 -11.51
CA ARG A 255 -9.77 -2.90 -11.26
C ARG A 255 -10.44 -1.81 -12.07
N PHE A 256 -10.83 -0.76 -11.37
CA PHE A 256 -11.37 0.44 -11.94
C PHE A 256 -10.41 1.59 -11.63
N ASN A 257 -9.84 2.18 -12.68
CA ASN A 257 -8.84 3.23 -12.61
C ASN A 257 -9.42 4.51 -13.20
N THR A 258 -9.44 5.58 -12.42
CA THR A 258 -9.76 6.94 -12.84
C THR A 258 -8.62 7.84 -12.37
N ASP A 259 -8.39 9.00 -13.01
CA ASP A 259 -7.25 9.88 -12.71
C ASP A 259 -7.07 10.21 -11.21
N LYS A 260 -8.17 10.25 -10.45
CA LYS A 260 -8.18 10.58 -9.02
C LYS A 260 -8.46 9.39 -8.10
N MET A 261 -9.02 8.30 -8.61
CA MET A 261 -9.51 7.18 -7.80
C MET A 261 -9.17 5.83 -8.41
N VAL A 262 -8.77 4.89 -7.56
CA VAL A 262 -8.49 3.52 -7.94
C VAL A 262 -9.29 2.62 -7.02
N ALA A 263 -10.28 1.94 -7.58
CA ALA A 263 -11.05 0.92 -6.89
C ALA A 263 -10.62 -0.45 -7.39
N THR A 264 -10.37 -1.37 -6.46
CA THR A 264 -10.01 -2.75 -6.77
C THR A 264 -10.86 -3.70 -5.94
N GLY A 265 -11.25 -4.80 -6.57
CA GLY A 265 -11.96 -5.86 -5.89
C GLY A 265 -11.38 -7.20 -6.31
N GLN A 266 -11.09 -8.04 -5.34
CA GLN A 266 -10.64 -9.41 -5.55
C GLN A 266 -11.57 -10.33 -4.80
N VAL A 267 -12.03 -11.38 -5.47
CA VAL A 267 -12.92 -12.41 -4.91
C VAL A 267 -12.28 -13.74 -5.21
N ALA A 268 -11.73 -14.38 -4.19
CA ALA A 268 -11.19 -15.73 -4.27
C ALA A 268 -12.21 -16.74 -3.75
N SER A 269 -12.40 -17.83 -4.49
CA SER A 269 -13.25 -18.97 -4.12
C SER A 269 -12.80 -19.71 -2.84
N THR A 270 -11.60 -19.42 -2.33
CA THR A 270 -11.14 -19.79 -0.98
C THR A 270 -11.91 -19.11 0.14
N GLY A 271 -12.79 -18.17 -0.20
CA GLY A 271 -13.59 -17.41 0.72
C GLY A 271 -12.99 -16.04 1.04
N MET A 272 -11.89 -15.63 0.43
CA MET A 272 -11.34 -14.28 0.65
C MET A 272 -11.92 -13.29 -0.35
N VAL A 273 -12.59 -12.26 0.14
CA VAL A 273 -13.03 -11.09 -0.61
C VAL A 273 -12.23 -9.90 -0.11
N ALA A 274 -11.48 -9.24 -0.97
CA ALA A 274 -10.68 -8.09 -0.64
C ALA A 274 -11.02 -6.92 -1.56
N LEU A 275 -11.59 -5.87 -0.98
CA LEU A 275 -12.02 -4.67 -1.67
C LEU A 275 -11.16 -3.51 -1.21
N SER A 276 -10.41 -2.90 -2.11
CA SER A 276 -9.55 -1.77 -1.80
C SER A 276 -9.95 -0.55 -2.61
N TYR A 277 -9.92 0.62 -1.99
CA TYR A 277 -10.25 1.88 -2.61
C TYR A 277 -9.21 2.91 -2.23
N VAL A 278 -8.59 3.52 -3.23
CA VAL A 278 -7.57 4.56 -3.05
C VAL A 278 -8.04 5.82 -3.74
N GLN A 279 -8.16 6.88 -2.96
CA GLN A 279 -8.52 8.21 -3.44
C GLN A 279 -7.31 9.14 -3.28
N LYS A 280 -6.81 9.65 -4.40
CA LYS A 280 -5.83 10.74 -4.40
C LYS A 280 -6.59 12.05 -4.21
N VAL A 281 -6.46 12.65 -3.03
CA VAL A 281 -7.08 13.94 -2.70
C VAL A 281 -6.20 15.09 -3.19
N SER A 282 -4.88 14.92 -3.11
CA SER A 282 -3.88 15.86 -3.58
C SER A 282 -2.64 15.10 -4.04
N GLU A 283 -1.71 15.75 -4.73
CA GLU A 283 -0.41 15.17 -5.10
C GLU A 283 0.40 14.70 -3.87
N LYS A 284 0.13 15.31 -2.71
CA LYS A 284 0.82 15.00 -1.44
C LYS A 284 0.02 14.07 -0.53
N VAL A 285 -1.28 13.89 -0.79
CA VAL A 285 -2.20 13.23 0.15
C VAL A 285 -3.02 12.17 -0.58
N SER A 286 -2.82 10.92 -0.17
CA SER A 286 -3.61 9.79 -0.64
C SER A 286 -4.34 9.16 0.54
N LEU A 287 -5.65 8.99 0.38
CA LEU A 287 -6.47 8.22 1.32
C LEU A 287 -6.69 6.84 0.73
N ALA A 288 -6.64 5.84 1.58
CA ALA A 288 -6.88 4.46 1.19
C ALA A 288 -7.78 3.78 2.22
N SER A 289 -8.70 2.96 1.74
CA SER A 289 -9.57 2.12 2.55
C SER A 289 -9.55 0.72 1.98
N ASP A 290 -9.49 -0.29 2.85
CA ASP A 290 -9.44 -1.69 2.49
C ASP A 290 -10.41 -2.47 3.36
N LEU A 291 -11.12 -3.38 2.73
CA LEU A 291 -12.10 -4.24 3.37
C LEU A 291 -11.77 -5.68 2.97
N MET A 292 -11.26 -6.43 3.93
CA MET A 292 -11.01 -7.86 3.80
C MET A 292 -12.11 -8.63 4.52
N TYR A 293 -12.81 -9.47 3.78
CA TYR A 293 -13.83 -10.38 4.30
C TYR A 293 -13.42 -11.82 4.00
N ASN A 294 -13.33 -12.64 5.04
CA ASN A 294 -13.10 -14.06 4.92
C ASN A 294 -14.40 -14.82 5.18
N HIS A 295 -14.98 -15.42 4.16
CA HIS A 295 -16.22 -16.20 4.23
C HIS A 295 -16.07 -17.47 5.09
N THR A 296 -14.90 -18.11 5.05
CA THR A 296 -14.67 -19.38 5.78
C THR A 296 -14.60 -19.16 7.28
N SER A 297 -13.90 -18.11 7.73
CA SER A 297 -13.80 -17.77 9.16
C SER A 297 -14.86 -16.75 9.62
N ARG A 298 -15.61 -16.15 8.68
CA ARG A 298 -16.54 -15.02 8.90
C ARG A 298 -15.87 -13.80 9.53
N ASP A 299 -14.56 -13.67 9.36
CA ASP A 299 -13.82 -12.51 9.84
C ASP A 299 -13.92 -11.37 8.83
N VAL A 300 -14.28 -10.19 9.33
CA VAL A 300 -14.29 -8.94 8.57
C VAL A 300 -13.23 -8.03 9.17
N THR A 301 -12.34 -7.51 8.34
CA THR A 301 -11.30 -6.55 8.72
C THR A 301 -11.41 -5.35 7.79
N ALA A 302 -11.90 -4.24 8.34
CA ALA A 302 -11.97 -2.96 7.64
C ALA A 302 -10.83 -2.06 8.14
N SER A 303 -10.01 -1.59 7.21
CA SER A 303 -8.84 -0.76 7.46
C SER A 303 -8.94 0.55 6.69
N VAL A 304 -8.68 1.66 7.37
CA VAL A 304 -8.58 2.99 6.74
C VAL A 304 -7.20 3.53 7.00
N GLY A 305 -6.57 4.09 5.97
CA GLY A 305 -5.23 4.64 6.06
C GLY A 305 -5.07 5.89 5.23
N TYR A 306 -4.03 6.63 5.55
CA TYR A 306 -3.63 7.83 4.84
C TYR A 306 -2.13 7.79 4.60
N ASP A 307 -1.70 8.30 3.45
CA ASP A 307 -0.30 8.48 3.07
C ASP A 307 -0.08 9.95 2.72
N PHE A 308 0.71 10.61 3.57
CA PHE A 308 1.20 11.96 3.35
C PHE A 308 2.63 11.87 2.83
N VAL A 309 2.82 12.21 1.56
CA VAL A 309 4.14 12.29 0.94
C VAL A 309 4.54 13.76 0.85
N LEU A 310 5.46 14.18 1.71
CA LEU A 310 6.12 15.47 1.65
C LEU A 310 7.50 15.32 1.00
N ARG A 311 8.15 16.45 0.70
CA ARG A 311 9.48 16.46 0.06
C ARG A 311 10.56 15.82 0.94
N GLN A 312 10.49 16.05 2.25
CA GLN A 312 11.49 15.59 3.22
C GLN A 312 10.97 14.47 4.14
N SER A 313 9.65 14.29 4.25
CA SER A 313 9.07 13.25 5.11
C SER A 313 7.93 12.53 4.41
N ARG A 314 7.68 11.29 4.82
CA ARG A 314 6.52 10.50 4.42
C ARG A 314 5.87 9.92 5.66
N LEU A 315 4.63 10.30 5.94
CA LEU A 315 3.86 9.83 7.08
C LEU A 315 2.75 8.92 6.57
N ARG A 316 2.67 7.70 7.09
CA ARG A 316 1.59 6.76 6.86
C ARG A 316 0.89 6.45 8.17
N GLY A 317 -0.42 6.49 8.16
CA GLY A 317 -1.25 6.05 9.28
C GLY A 317 -2.25 5.00 8.81
N LYS A 318 -2.54 4.03 9.67
CA LYS A 318 -3.53 2.99 9.45
C LYS A 318 -4.34 2.79 10.74
N ILE A 319 -5.64 2.70 10.61
CA ILE A 319 -6.58 2.32 11.67
C ILE A 319 -7.34 1.10 11.17
N ASP A 320 -7.39 0.06 12.00
CA ASP A 320 -8.05 -1.20 11.68
C ASP A 320 -9.23 -1.47 12.61
N SER A 321 -10.27 -2.14 12.10
CA SER A 321 -11.47 -2.49 12.87
C SER A 321 -11.20 -3.43 14.04
N ASN A 322 -10.07 -4.13 14.02
CA ASN A 322 -9.64 -5.03 15.09
C ASN A 322 -9.06 -4.28 16.32
N GLY A 323 -9.01 -2.94 16.28
CA GLY A 323 -8.41 -2.13 17.34
C GLY A 323 -6.90 -1.97 17.21
N CYS A 324 -6.33 -2.31 16.04
CA CYS A 324 -4.93 -2.09 15.73
C CYS A 324 -4.74 -0.75 15.01
N THR A 325 -3.98 0.15 15.60
CA THR A 325 -3.58 1.42 14.97
C THR A 325 -2.08 1.41 14.70
N ALA A 326 -1.68 1.76 13.48
CA ALA A 326 -0.28 1.82 13.09
C ALA A 326 0.06 3.20 12.52
N ALA A 327 1.24 3.70 12.89
CA ALA A 327 1.81 4.94 12.39
C ALA A 327 3.26 4.69 11.96
N PHE A 328 3.62 5.18 10.78
CA PHE A 328 4.95 5.02 10.19
C PHE A 328 5.41 6.37 9.65
N LEU A 329 6.48 6.91 10.21
CA LEU A 329 7.08 8.17 9.78
C LEU A 329 8.47 7.90 9.21
N GLU A 330 8.66 8.26 7.96
CA GLU A 330 9.97 8.31 7.31
C GLU A 330 10.39 9.77 7.18
N GLU A 331 11.55 10.14 7.69
CA GLU A 331 12.11 11.48 7.60
C GLU A 331 13.52 11.44 6.99
N ARG A 332 13.78 12.30 6.01
CA ARG A 332 15.08 12.44 5.35
C ARG A 332 15.79 13.65 5.93
N LEU A 333 16.79 13.42 6.78
CA LEU A 333 17.47 14.45 7.57
C LEU A 333 18.58 15.17 6.78
N SER A 334 19.36 14.44 5.96
CA SER A 334 20.46 15.00 5.16
C SER A 334 20.87 14.02 4.04
N MET A 335 21.82 14.39 3.17
CA MET A 335 22.30 13.55 2.05
C MET A 335 22.78 12.18 2.56
N GLY A 336 21.92 11.18 2.42
CA GLY A 336 22.22 9.79 2.77
C GLY A 336 21.67 9.29 4.10
N LEU A 337 21.07 10.13 4.96
CA LEU A 337 20.47 9.67 6.22
C LEU A 337 18.94 9.74 6.19
N LYS A 338 18.31 8.59 6.42
CA LYS A 338 16.86 8.42 6.53
C LYS A 338 16.52 7.86 7.90
N PHE A 339 15.78 8.63 8.67
CA PHE A 339 15.22 8.24 9.95
C PHE A 339 13.83 7.64 9.75
N ILE A 340 13.53 6.56 10.47
CA ILE A 340 12.27 5.83 10.36
C ILE A 340 11.73 5.62 11.78
N LEU A 341 10.49 6.01 12.02
CA LEU A 341 9.74 5.68 13.22
C LEU A 341 8.58 4.78 12.84
N SER A 342 8.38 3.73 13.61
CA SER A 342 7.30 2.77 13.48
C SER A 342 6.61 2.63 14.82
N ALA A 343 5.29 2.71 14.85
CA ALA A 343 4.49 2.46 16.03
C ALA A 343 3.26 1.66 15.62
N GLU A 344 3.04 0.53 16.26
CA GLU A 344 1.83 -0.28 16.14
C GLU A 344 1.27 -0.51 17.53
N MET A 345 -0.02 -0.25 17.69
CA MET A 345 -0.73 -0.35 18.96
C MET A 345 -1.95 -1.24 18.76
N ASP A 346 -1.97 -2.40 19.40
CA ASP A 346 -3.14 -3.27 19.48
C ASP A 346 -3.85 -3.01 20.80
N HIS A 347 -4.97 -2.30 20.75
CA HIS A 347 -5.75 -1.97 21.94
C HIS A 347 -6.45 -3.19 22.56
N LYS A 348 -6.76 -4.21 21.77
CA LYS A 348 -7.50 -5.39 22.24
C LYS A 348 -6.58 -6.33 23.02
N LYS A 349 -5.35 -6.51 22.53
CA LYS A 349 -4.33 -7.34 23.20
C LYS A 349 -3.45 -6.56 24.17
N LYS A 350 -3.56 -5.22 24.20
CA LYS A 350 -2.68 -4.32 24.94
C LYS A 350 -1.20 -4.52 24.60
N ASP A 351 -0.92 -4.89 23.35
CA ASP A 351 0.44 -5.06 22.85
C ASP A 351 0.83 -3.81 22.07
N TYR A 352 1.89 -3.16 22.52
CA TYR A 352 2.41 -1.95 21.91
C TYR A 352 3.80 -2.25 21.37
N LYS A 353 3.97 -2.03 20.07
CA LYS A 353 5.20 -2.29 19.34
C LYS A 353 5.73 -0.97 18.82
N PHE A 354 6.87 -0.57 19.35
CA PHE A 354 7.56 0.63 18.91
C PHE A 354 8.88 0.25 18.24
N GLY A 355 9.18 0.90 17.13
CA GLY A 355 10.37 0.68 16.35
C GLY A 355 11.01 1.99 15.93
N PHE A 356 12.34 2.04 15.99
CA PHE A 356 13.13 3.14 15.49
C PHE A 356 14.18 2.62 14.52
N GLY A 357 14.29 3.28 13.38
CA GLY A 357 15.11 2.87 12.27
C GLY A 357 16.02 3.99 11.83
N LEU A 358 17.27 3.66 11.54
CA LEU A 358 18.20 4.57 10.88
C LEU A 358 18.74 3.87 9.64
N ALA A 359 18.47 4.45 8.48
CA ALA A 359 19.01 4.01 7.21
C ALA A 359 20.07 5.01 6.75
N ALA A 360 21.29 4.53 6.57
CA ALA A 360 22.41 5.28 6.01
C ALA A 360 22.72 4.73 4.61
N GLY A 361 22.68 5.59 3.61
CA GLY A 361 22.92 5.25 2.21
C GLY A 361 23.90 6.23 1.58
N GLU A 362 24.98 5.72 1.01
CA GLU A 362 25.91 6.47 0.15
C GLU A 362 25.83 5.99 -1.30
#